data_AF-A0A143Y356-F1
#
_entry.id   AF-A0A143Y356-F1
#
_cell.length_a   1.000
_cell.length_b   1.000
_cell.length_c   1.000
_cell.angle_alpha   90.00
_cell.angle_beta   90.00
_cell.angle_gamma   90.00
#
_symmetry.space_group_name_H-M   'P 1'
#
loop_
_entity.id
_entity.type
_entity.pdbx_description
1 polymer ?
#
loop_
_entity_poly.entity_id
_entity_poly.type
_entity_poly.pdbx_seq_one_letter_code
_entity_poly.pdbx_strand_id
1 'polypeptide(L)'
;MQPKQIRNGITFTLLSILYPLYLFTTKDPDSVSTTSLVLALFLPLVGTIFALNIPEPKMKWSLAVLNLIIFILFLYYTFALR
;
A
#
# COMPACT_ATOMS: atom_id res chain seq x y z
N MET A 1 24.86 -4.25 -2.71
CA MET A 1 23.43 -3.95 -2.50
C MET A 1 22.67 -4.42 -3.73
N GLN A 2 21.61 -5.23 -3.64
CA GLN A 2 20.84 -5.58 -4.84
C GLN A 2 19.86 -4.45 -5.16
N PRO A 3 20.09 -3.63 -6.21
CA PRO A 3 19.25 -2.47 -6.51
C PRO A 3 17.79 -2.85 -6.79
N LYS A 4 17.57 -4.11 -7.21
CA LYS A 4 16.26 -4.69 -7.50
C LYS A 4 15.35 -4.76 -6.27
N GLN A 5 15.86 -5.16 -5.11
CA GLN A 5 15.05 -5.30 -3.88
C GLN A 5 14.56 -3.94 -3.40
N ILE A 6 15.47 -2.95 -3.38
CA ILE A 6 15.16 -1.56 -3.01
C ILE A 6 14.15 -0.96 -3.98
N ARG A 7 14.38 -1.09 -5.29
CA ARG A 7 13.46 -0.60 -6.32
C ARG A 7 12.07 -1.19 -6.15
N ASN A 8 11.96 -2.50 -5.98
CA ASN A 8 10.66 -3.16 -5.81
C ASN A 8 9.94 -2.68 -4.55
N GLY A 9 10.65 -2.59 -3.41
CA GLY A 9 10.06 -2.08 -2.16
C GLY A 9 9.53 -0.66 -2.30
N ILE A 10 10.27 0.22 -2.97
CA ILE A 10 9.82 1.59 -3.25
C ILE A 10 8.62 1.58 -4.21
N THR A 11 8.68 0.83 -5.32
CA THR A 11 7.60 0.77 -6.31
C THR A 11 6.29 0.32 -5.68
N PHE A 12 6.29 -0.77 -4.90
CA PHE A 12 5.06 -1.25 -4.28
C PHE A 12 4.56 -0.33 -3.16
N THR A 13 5.46 0.36 -2.46
CA THR A 13 5.06 1.41 -1.51
C THR A 13 4.42 2.61 -2.22
N LEU A 14 4.93 3.00 -3.39
CA LEU A 14 4.31 4.06 -4.18
C LEU A 14 2.94 3.61 -4.71
N LEU A 15 2.82 2.37 -5.17
CA LEU A 15 1.53 1.83 -5.63
C LEU A 15 0.50 1.76 -4.49
N SER A 16 0.91 1.38 -3.28
CA SER A 16 0.02 1.36 -2.12
C SER A 16 -0.46 2.74 -1.69
N ILE A 17 0.25 3.82 -2.06
CA ILE A 17 -0.17 5.21 -1.81
C ILE A 17 -1.00 5.75 -2.97
N LEU A 18 -0.51 5.60 -4.20
CA LEU A 18 -1.07 6.25 -5.38
C LEU A 18 -2.39 5.63 -5.83
N TYR A 19 -2.48 4.29 -5.83
CA TYR A 19 -3.70 3.61 -6.26
C TYR A 19 -4.89 4.01 -5.39
N PRO A 20 -4.76 4.04 -4.06
CA PRO A 20 -5.90 4.39 -3.25
C PRO A 20 -6.18 5.89 -3.19
N LEU A 21 -5.16 6.75 -3.29
CA LEU A 21 -5.36 8.19 -3.53
C LEU A 21 -6.17 8.43 -4.81
N TYR A 22 -5.84 7.73 -5.90
CA TYR A 22 -6.60 7.81 -7.15
C TYR A 22 -8.07 7.43 -6.93
N LEU A 23 -8.34 6.32 -6.23
CA LEU A 23 -9.71 5.89 -5.96
C LEU A 23 -10.52 6.95 -5.22
N PHE A 24 -9.98 7.58 -4.16
CA PHE A 24 -10.76 8.54 -3.38
C PHE A 24 -10.82 9.95 -3.92
N THR A 25 -9.83 10.36 -4.71
CA THR A 25 -9.80 11.73 -5.27
C THR A 25 -10.55 11.83 -6.58
N THR A 26 -10.77 10.71 -7.28
CA THR A 26 -11.34 10.72 -8.64
C THR A 26 -12.63 9.94 -8.81
N LYS A 27 -13.02 9.10 -7.85
CA LYS A 27 -14.26 8.32 -7.90
C LYS A 27 -15.15 8.68 -6.73
N ASP A 28 -16.45 8.72 -6.99
CA ASP A 28 -17.44 8.79 -5.92
C ASP A 28 -17.30 7.54 -5.04
N PRO A 29 -17.24 7.67 -3.71
CA PRO A 29 -17.08 6.57 -2.76
C PRO A 29 -18.01 5.39 -3.01
N ASP A 30 -19.28 5.68 -3.32
CA ASP A 30 -20.33 4.69 -3.56
C ASP A 30 -20.16 3.94 -4.90
N SER A 31 -19.44 4.55 -5.84
CA SER A 31 -19.18 3.97 -7.16
C SER A 31 -17.95 3.06 -7.21
N VAL A 32 -17.13 3.04 -6.15
CA VAL A 32 -15.90 2.24 -6.11
C VAL A 32 -16.24 0.75 -6.05
N SER A 33 -15.82 -0.02 -7.04
CA SER A 33 -16.10 -1.46 -7.06
C SER A 33 -15.44 -2.19 -5.87
N THR A 34 -16.07 -3.26 -5.39
CA THR A 34 -15.49 -4.13 -4.34
C THR A 34 -14.12 -4.66 -4.74
N THR A 35 -13.91 -4.99 -6.02
CA THR A 35 -12.61 -5.42 -6.56
C THR A 35 -11.53 -4.35 -6.38
N SER A 36 -11.87 -3.09 -6.61
CA SER A 36 -10.94 -1.96 -6.41
C SER A 36 -10.55 -1.79 -4.95
N LEU A 37 -11.49 -1.98 -4.01
CA LEU A 37 -11.16 -1.93 -2.58
C LEU A 37 -10.29 -3.10 -2.14
N VAL A 38 -10.56 -4.31 -2.65
CA VAL A 38 -9.72 -5.48 -2.40
C VAL A 38 -8.30 -5.21 -2.88
N LEU A 39 -8.13 -4.64 -4.09
CA LEU A 39 -6.82 -4.25 -4.60
C LEU A 39 -6.14 -3.17 -3.73
N ALA A 40 -6.90 -2.19 -3.23
CA ALA A 40 -6.38 -1.15 -2.34
C ALA A 40 -5.91 -1.72 -0.99
N LEU A 41 -6.50 -2.82 -0.52
CA LEU A 41 -6.04 -3.55 0.67
C LEU A 41 -4.86 -4.48 0.39
N PHE A 42 -4.80 -5.09 -0.80
CA PHE A 42 -3.72 -6.01 -1.17
C PHE A 42 -2.39 -5.30 -1.46
N LEU A 43 -2.43 -4.14 -2.12
CA LEU A 43 -1.22 -3.41 -2.51
C LEU A 43 -0.31 -3.04 -1.32
N PRO A 44 -0.82 -2.52 -0.19
CA PRO A 44 -0.04 -2.30 1.01
C PRO A 44 0.60 -3.59 1.56
N LEU A 45 -0.13 -4.72 1.58
CA LEU A 45 0.42 -6.01 2.04
C LEU A 45 1.60 -6.47 1.17
N VAL A 46 1.46 -6.36 -0.15
CA VAL A 46 2.55 -6.64 -1.09
C VAL A 46 3.73 -5.68 -0.85
N GLY A 47 3.45 -4.39 -0.65
CA GLY A 47 4.45 -3.38 -0.30
C GLY A 47 5.23 -3.74 0.97
N THR A 48 4.56 -4.19 2.02
CA THR A 48 5.19 -4.67 3.26
C THR A 48 6.12 -5.86 2.99
N ILE A 49 5.65 -6.88 2.24
CA ILE A 49 6.46 -8.06 1.92
C ILE A 49 7.74 -7.66 1.15
N PHE A 50 7.63 -6.78 0.16
CA PHE A 50 8.80 -6.31 -0.58
C PHE A 50 9.71 -5.43 0.26
N ALA A 51 9.17 -4.60 1.16
CA ALA A 51 9.95 -3.80 2.09
C ALA A 51 10.77 -4.67 3.06
N LEU A 52 10.19 -5.76 3.58
CA LEU A 52 10.87 -6.70 4.50
C LEU A 52 12.09 -7.40 3.86
N ASN A 53 12.14 -7.48 2.53
CA ASN A 53 13.24 -8.04 1.76
C ASN A 53 14.40 -7.05 1.52
N ILE A 54 14.28 -5.78 1.94
CA ILE A 54 15.34 -4.77 1.77
C ILE A 54 16.51 -5.06 2.72
N PRO A 55 17.77 -5.05 2.26
CA PRO A 55 18.92 -5.36 3.11
C PRO A 55 19.21 -4.28 4.16
N GLU A 56 18.91 -3.02 3.86
CA GLU A 56 19.12 -1.90 4.78
C GLU A 56 18.05 -1.87 5.89
N PRO A 57 18.42 -2.00 7.19
CA PRO A 57 17.44 -2.14 8.28
C PRO A 57 16.53 -0.91 8.46
N LYS A 58 17.09 0.31 8.37
CA LYS A 58 16.31 1.54 8.54
C LYS A 58 15.23 1.65 7.47
N MET A 59 15.61 1.51 6.21
CA MET A 59 14.66 1.59 5.09
C MET A 59 13.65 0.44 5.08
N LYS A 60 14.09 -0.78 5.43
CA LYS A 60 13.21 -1.95 5.60
C LYS A 60 12.04 -1.63 6.52
N TRP A 61 12.34 -1.21 7.74
CA TRP A 61 11.31 -0.98 8.76
C TRP A 61 10.47 0.26 8.45
N SER A 62 11.08 1.34 7.95
CA SER A 62 10.33 2.53 7.55
C SER A 62 9.29 2.22 6.47
N LEU A 63 9.67 1.52 5.41
CA LEU A 63 8.74 1.18 4.32
C LEU A 63 7.72 0.11 4.76
N ALA A 64 8.11 -0.86 5.58
CA ALA A 64 7.19 -1.87 6.09
C ALA A 64 6.10 -1.24 6.98
N VAL A 65 6.49 -0.37 7.91
CA VAL A 65 5.56 0.35 8.80
C VAL A 65 4.67 1.29 8.00
N LEU A 66 5.21 2.01 7.02
CA LEU A 66 4.42 2.89 6.16
C LEU A 66 3.31 2.12 5.42
N ASN A 67 3.65 0.99 4.81
CA ASN A 67 2.65 0.15 4.15
C ASN A 67 1.61 -0.41 5.14
N LEU A 68 2.01 -0.80 6.35
CA LEU A 68 1.07 -1.26 7.37
C LEU A 68 0.11 -0.16 7.84
N ILE A 69 0.61 1.08 8.01
CA ILE A 69 -0.25 2.23 8.35
C ILE A 69 -1.28 2.45 7.23
N ILE A 70 -0.85 2.44 5.97
CA ILE A 70 -1.75 2.60 4.83
C ILE A 70 -2.79 1.46 4.83
N PHE A 71 -2.35 0.21 5.02
CA PHE A 71 -3.26 -0.93 5.13
C PHE A 71 -4.34 -0.71 6.18
N ILE A 72 -3.96 -0.29 7.40
CA ILE A 72 -4.90 -0.07 8.50
C ILE A 72 -5.89 1.06 8.14
N LEU A 73 -5.43 2.15 7.53
CA LEU A 73 -6.30 3.24 7.07
C LEU A 73 -7.33 2.74 6.05
N PHE A 74 -6.90 1.92 5.09
CA PHE A 74 -7.78 1.33 4.09
C PHE A 74 -8.75 0.31 4.66
N LEU A 75 -8.27 -0.48 5.62
CA LEU A 75 -9.10 -1.45 6.33
C LEU A 75 -10.22 -0.71 7.08
N TYR A 76 -9.87 0.33 7.83
CA TYR A 76 -10.82 1.16 8.54
C TYR A 76 -11.84 1.78 7.59
N TYR A 77 -11.38 2.39 6.48
CA TYR A 77 -12.30 2.94 5.49
C TYR A 77 -13.28 1.88 4.96
N THR A 78 -12.77 0.72 4.57
CA THR A 78 -13.56 -0.33 3.91
C THR A 78 -14.63 -0.92 4.83
N PHE A 79 -14.38 -0.97 6.15
CA PHE A 79 -15.29 -1.59 7.11
C PHE A 79 -16.14 -0.61 7.93
N ALA A 80 -15.68 0.63 8.11
CA ALA A 80 -16.33 1.59 9.01
C ALA A 80 -16.95 2.81 8.29
N LEU A 81 -16.47 3.15 7.10
CA LEU A 81 -16.92 4.35 6.36
C LEU A 81 -17.70 4.04 5.10
N ARG A 82 -17.62 2.81 4.58
CA ARG A 82 -18.41 2.29 3.47
C ARG A 82 -19.52 1.37 3.98
#